data_AF-A0A972CGP8-F1
#
_entry.id   AF-A0A972CGP8-F1
#
_cell.length_a   1.000
_cell.length_b   1.000
_cell.length_c   1.000
_cell.angle_alpha   90.00
_cell.angle_beta   90.00
_cell.angle_gamma   90.00
#
_symmetry.space_group_name_H-M   'P 1'
#
loop_
_entity.id
_entity.type
_entity.pdbx_description
1 polymer ?
#
loop_
_entity_poly.entity_id
_entity_poly.type
_entity_poly.pdbx_seq_one_letter_code
_entity_poly.pdbx_strand_id
1 'polypeptide(L)'
;YIIWVLGPASIFDAGSRKAMEYIIDNGYAHAIFGGNAVATHDIECALFGTALGQDVITREHRRNGHYNHIDAINMINKTGSIKEGIKKYNIDNGLMYACVKNNTPYVLTGSIRDDGPLVGVINDMSKAQDEMRKHTKKATTVICLATQLHTIATGNLTPSYTVIDGKVRPVFIYAVDISEFVLNKLRDRGTLEVTTIVSNIHDFLFKLTSKL
;
A
#
# COMPACT_ATOMS: atom_id res chain seq x y z
N TYR A 1 -14.68 4.94 6.55
CA TYR A 1 -13.66 5.29 5.54
C TYR A 1 -12.32 4.77 6.02
N ILE A 2 -11.89 3.61 5.51
CA ILE A 2 -10.70 2.89 5.98
C ILE A 2 -9.54 3.14 5.02
N ILE A 3 -8.43 3.65 5.54
CA ILE A 3 -7.20 3.89 4.77
C ILE A 3 -6.21 2.76 5.08
N TRP A 4 -5.60 2.20 4.03
CA TRP A 4 -4.51 1.24 4.16
C TRP A 4 -3.19 1.87 3.71
N VAL A 5 -2.17 1.82 4.57
CA VAL A 5 -0.84 2.38 4.32
C VAL A 5 0.14 1.23 4.19
N LEU A 6 0.69 1.03 3.00
CA LEU A 6 1.36 -0.20 2.62
C LEU A 6 2.85 0.01 2.37
N GLY A 7 3.65 -0.93 2.88
CA GLY A 7 5.04 -1.14 2.46
C GLY A 7 5.14 -2.23 1.40
N PRO A 8 6.27 -2.35 0.69
CA PRO A 8 6.45 -3.36 -0.35
C PRO A 8 6.39 -4.79 0.22
N ALA A 9 6.65 -5.00 1.51
CA ALA A 9 6.47 -6.30 2.13
C ALA A 9 5.02 -6.83 1.98
N SER A 10 4.01 -5.96 1.82
CA SER A 10 2.61 -6.35 1.62
C SER A 10 2.32 -7.00 0.25
N ILE A 11 3.30 -6.98 -0.68
CA ILE A 11 3.14 -7.56 -2.03
C ILE A 11 4.19 -8.65 -2.34
N PHE A 12 5.19 -8.85 -1.47
CA PHE A 12 6.29 -9.83 -1.66
C PHE A 12 5.87 -11.27 -1.32
N ASP A 13 4.60 -11.50 -1.04
CA ASP A 13 4.04 -12.83 -0.79
C ASP A 13 2.70 -12.96 -1.49
N ALA A 14 2.50 -14.06 -2.21
CA ALA A 14 1.28 -14.31 -2.97
C ALA A 14 0.01 -14.28 -2.10
N GLY A 15 0.08 -14.80 -0.87
CA GLY A 15 -1.03 -14.79 0.08
C GLY A 15 -1.38 -13.37 0.54
N SER A 16 -0.38 -12.59 0.95
CA SER A 16 -0.57 -11.20 1.37
C SER A 16 -1.11 -10.31 0.25
N ARG A 17 -0.62 -10.49 -0.98
CA ARG A 17 -1.08 -9.78 -2.17
C ARG A 17 -2.54 -10.11 -2.46
N LYS A 18 -2.91 -11.40 -2.43
CA LYS A 18 -4.29 -11.85 -2.61
C LYS A 18 -5.21 -11.35 -1.49
N ALA A 19 -4.72 -11.29 -0.26
CA ALA A 19 -5.46 -10.74 0.86
C ALA A 19 -5.78 -9.24 0.66
N MET A 20 -4.81 -8.46 0.17
CA MET A 20 -5.03 -7.05 -0.14
C MET A 20 -6.04 -6.85 -1.29
N GLU A 21 -5.97 -7.68 -2.33
CA GLU A 21 -6.97 -7.70 -3.40
C GLU A 21 -8.37 -8.00 -2.84
N TYR A 22 -8.52 -9.03 -2.00
CA TYR A 22 -9.79 -9.37 -1.35
C TYR A 22 -10.34 -8.22 -0.49
N ILE A 23 -9.49 -7.57 0.30
CA ILE A 23 -9.88 -6.42 1.14
C ILE A 23 -10.46 -5.29 0.29
N ILE A 24 -9.86 -5.01 -0.88
CA ILE A 24 -10.35 -3.97 -1.79
C ILE A 24 -11.66 -4.41 -2.46
N ASP A 25 -11.69 -5.62 -3.04
CA ASP A 25 -12.85 -6.16 -3.75
C ASP A 25 -14.11 -6.24 -2.86
N ASN A 26 -13.95 -6.40 -1.55
CA ASN A 26 -15.07 -6.47 -0.59
C ASN A 26 -15.34 -5.13 0.12
N GLY A 27 -14.75 -4.02 -0.32
CA GLY A 27 -15.07 -2.68 0.20
C GLY A 27 -14.46 -2.35 1.57
N TYR A 28 -13.51 -3.15 2.06
CA TYR A 28 -12.80 -2.90 3.32
C TYR A 28 -11.61 -1.92 3.16
N ALA A 29 -11.37 -1.40 1.95
CA ALA A 29 -10.39 -0.35 1.67
C ALA A 29 -11.03 0.81 0.89
N HIS A 30 -10.94 2.03 1.42
CA HIS A 30 -11.51 3.23 0.82
C HIS A 30 -10.43 4.17 0.23
N ALA A 31 -9.17 4.00 0.63
CA ALA A 31 -8.00 4.59 0.00
C ALA A 31 -6.76 3.76 0.32
N ILE A 32 -5.82 3.67 -0.63
CA ILE A 32 -4.52 3.04 -0.44
C ILE A 32 -3.42 4.10 -0.48
N PHE A 33 -2.53 4.10 0.50
CA PHE A 33 -1.29 4.87 0.47
C PHE A 33 -0.10 3.94 0.32
N GLY A 34 0.84 4.30 -0.53
CA GLY A 34 2.09 3.59 -0.69
C GLY A 34 3.11 4.45 -1.42
N GLY A 35 4.22 3.82 -1.81
CA GLY A 35 5.20 4.44 -2.69
C GLY A 35 5.37 3.67 -3.99
N ASN A 36 6.28 4.14 -4.85
CA ASN A 36 6.63 3.50 -6.12
C ASN A 36 6.86 1.99 -5.97
N ALA A 37 7.67 1.57 -4.99
CA ALA A 37 8.01 0.16 -4.80
C ALA A 37 6.80 -0.76 -4.60
N VAL A 38 5.73 -0.31 -3.92
CA VAL A 38 4.52 -1.13 -3.70
C VAL A 38 3.84 -1.40 -5.03
N ALA A 39 3.59 -0.35 -5.82
CA ALA A 39 2.92 -0.48 -7.10
C ALA A 39 3.78 -1.21 -8.14
N THR A 40 5.09 -0.90 -8.20
CA THR A 40 6.04 -1.54 -9.10
C THR A 40 6.07 -3.05 -8.92
N HIS A 41 6.24 -3.52 -7.68
CA HIS A 41 6.39 -4.95 -7.43
C HIS A 41 5.05 -5.69 -7.42
N ASP A 42 3.92 -5.01 -7.16
CA ASP A 42 2.60 -5.59 -7.40
C ASP A 42 2.35 -5.87 -8.89
N ILE A 43 2.77 -4.94 -9.75
CA ILE A 43 2.67 -5.07 -11.21
C ILE A 43 3.71 -6.08 -11.73
N GLU A 44 4.94 -6.07 -11.21
CA GLU A 44 5.95 -7.09 -11.50
C GLU A 44 5.40 -8.49 -11.21
N CYS A 45 4.74 -8.66 -10.07
CA CYS A 45 4.12 -9.92 -9.69
C CYS A 45 3.02 -10.32 -10.68
N ALA A 46 2.20 -9.38 -11.14
CA ALA A 46 1.14 -9.66 -12.11
C ALA A 46 1.69 -10.09 -13.48
N LEU A 47 2.78 -9.45 -13.93
CA LEU A 47 3.35 -9.67 -15.26
C LEU A 47 4.29 -10.87 -15.31
N PHE A 48 5.06 -11.10 -14.25
CA PHE A 48 6.21 -12.01 -14.26
C PHE A 48 6.18 -13.04 -13.14
N GLY A 49 5.22 -12.96 -12.21
CA GLY A 49 5.15 -13.85 -11.04
C GLY A 49 6.27 -13.63 -10.02
N THR A 50 6.99 -12.51 -10.10
CA THR A 50 8.11 -12.21 -9.21
C THR A 50 7.96 -10.88 -8.48
N ALA A 51 8.69 -10.75 -7.37
CA ALA A 51 9.00 -9.47 -6.78
C ALA A 51 10.51 -9.39 -6.50
N LEU A 52 11.18 -8.35 -7.01
CA LEU A 52 12.65 -8.26 -7.03
C LEU A 52 13.31 -9.51 -7.67
N GLY A 53 12.65 -10.10 -8.67
CA GLY A 53 13.14 -11.30 -9.35
C GLY A 53 13.07 -12.61 -8.55
N GLN A 54 12.49 -12.59 -7.35
CA GLN A 54 12.16 -13.79 -6.59
C GLN A 54 10.71 -14.19 -6.89
N ASP A 55 10.47 -15.47 -7.17
CA ASP A 55 9.13 -16.01 -7.35
C ASP A 55 8.31 -15.85 -6.06
N VAL A 56 7.12 -15.24 -6.17
CA VAL A 56 6.31 -14.89 -4.99
C VAL A 56 5.65 -16.10 -4.31
N ILE A 57 5.63 -17.27 -4.96
CA ILE A 57 5.10 -18.52 -4.43
C ILE A 57 6.24 -19.42 -3.96
N THR A 58 7.18 -19.77 -4.84
CA THR A 58 8.24 -20.75 -4.53
C THR A 58 9.38 -20.17 -3.71
N ARG A 59 9.52 -18.84 -3.67
CA ARG A 59 10.64 -18.10 -3.05
C ARG A 59 11.99 -18.36 -3.71
N GLU A 60 12.02 -18.95 -4.89
CA GLU A 60 13.24 -19.14 -5.65
C GLU A 60 13.57 -17.90 -6.49
N HIS A 61 14.86 -17.58 -6.62
CA HIS A 61 15.29 -16.52 -7.53
C HIS A 61 15.20 -16.98 -8.98
N ARG A 62 14.52 -16.19 -9.82
CA ARG A 62 14.49 -16.42 -11.27
C ARG A 62 15.80 -15.92 -11.89
N ARG A 63 16.33 -16.67 -12.86
CA ARG A 63 17.49 -16.23 -13.65
C ARG A 63 17.17 -14.89 -14.30
N ASN A 64 18.07 -13.90 -14.13
CA ASN A 64 17.88 -12.51 -14.59
C ASN A 64 16.64 -11.80 -14.04
N GLY A 65 16.03 -12.29 -12.95
CA GLY A 65 14.80 -11.71 -12.41
C GLY A 65 14.96 -10.28 -11.87
N HIS A 66 16.18 -9.82 -11.60
CA HIS A 66 16.43 -8.44 -11.19
C HIS A 66 16.00 -7.41 -12.24
N TYR A 67 15.83 -7.79 -13.52
CA TYR A 67 15.28 -6.89 -14.54
C TYR A 67 13.76 -6.75 -14.47
N ASN A 68 13.04 -7.71 -13.89
CA ASN A 68 11.58 -7.80 -14.00
C ASN A 68 10.86 -6.53 -13.52
N HIS A 69 11.30 -5.93 -12.41
CA HIS A 69 10.69 -4.69 -11.89
C HIS A 69 10.96 -3.49 -12.81
N ILE A 70 12.14 -3.42 -13.44
CA ILE A 70 12.49 -2.37 -14.41
C ILE A 70 11.66 -2.53 -15.69
N ASP A 71 11.48 -3.76 -16.16
CA ASP A 71 10.63 -4.06 -17.31
C ASP A 71 9.16 -3.72 -17.01
N ALA A 72 8.65 -4.06 -15.82
CA ALA A 72 7.32 -3.68 -15.37
C ALA A 72 7.12 -2.16 -15.40
N ILE A 73 8.08 -1.39 -14.83
CA ILE A 73 8.05 0.07 -14.88
C ILE A 73 7.99 0.58 -16.32
N ASN A 74 8.89 0.09 -17.18
CA ASN A 74 8.98 0.53 -18.58
C ASN A 74 7.70 0.22 -19.36
N MET A 75 7.14 -0.98 -19.17
CA MET A 75 5.89 -1.41 -19.78
C MET A 75 4.75 -0.47 -19.40
N ILE A 76 4.56 -0.18 -18.11
CA ILE A 76 3.49 0.71 -17.64
C ILE A 76 3.73 2.14 -18.11
N ASN A 77 4.94 2.68 -18.00
CA ASN A 77 5.24 4.05 -18.42
C ASN A 77 4.94 4.30 -19.90
N LYS A 78 5.19 3.30 -20.78
CA LYS A 78 4.84 3.37 -22.21
C LYS A 78 3.34 3.45 -22.48
N THR A 79 2.49 3.16 -21.50
CA THR A 79 1.02 3.29 -21.62
C THR A 79 0.48 4.62 -21.10
N GLY A 80 1.29 5.40 -20.40
CA GLY A 80 0.90 6.70 -19.85
C GLY A 80 0.09 6.67 -18.56
N SER A 81 -0.42 5.52 -18.12
CA SER A 81 -1.01 5.36 -16.77
C SER A 81 -1.07 3.89 -16.34
N ILE A 82 -1.11 3.64 -15.03
CA ILE A 82 -1.32 2.28 -14.48
C ILE A 82 -2.62 1.66 -15.01
N LYS A 83 -3.70 2.44 -15.12
CA LYS A 83 -5.00 1.98 -15.64
C LYS A 83 -4.92 1.47 -17.08
N GLU A 84 -4.29 2.25 -17.96
CA GLU A 84 -4.09 1.84 -19.36
C GLU A 84 -3.11 0.67 -19.47
N GLY A 85 -2.09 0.62 -18.60
CA GLY A 85 -1.15 -0.50 -18.48
C GLY A 85 -1.85 -1.82 -18.14
N ILE A 86 -2.70 -1.80 -17.10
CA ILE A 86 -3.51 -2.96 -16.69
C ILE A 86 -4.34 -3.48 -17.86
N LYS A 87 -5.03 -2.58 -18.58
CA LYS A 87 -5.84 -2.94 -19.74
C LYS A 87 -5.01 -3.50 -20.89
N LYS A 88 -3.88 -2.87 -21.23
CA LYS A 88 -3.04 -3.23 -22.38
C LYS A 88 -2.35 -4.58 -22.20
N TYR A 89 -1.91 -4.89 -20.98
CA TYR A 89 -1.17 -6.10 -20.67
C TYR A 89 -2.04 -7.20 -20.06
N ASN A 90 -3.37 -7.02 -20.10
CA ASN A 90 -4.35 -7.96 -19.56
C ASN A 90 -4.05 -8.38 -18.11
N ILE A 91 -3.64 -7.42 -17.28
CA ILE A 91 -3.45 -7.67 -15.85
C ILE A 91 -4.83 -7.85 -15.22
N ASP A 92 -5.06 -8.98 -14.55
CA ASP A 92 -6.36 -9.41 -14.03
C ASP A 92 -6.35 -9.70 -12.52
N ASN A 93 -5.27 -9.35 -11.82
CA ASN A 93 -5.07 -9.63 -10.40
C ASN A 93 -4.14 -8.61 -9.73
N GLY A 94 -4.15 -8.58 -8.39
CA GLY A 94 -3.24 -7.76 -7.58
C GLY A 94 -3.84 -6.49 -7.00
N LEU A 95 -3.03 -5.80 -6.18
CA LEU A 95 -3.42 -4.58 -5.47
C LEU A 95 -3.82 -3.46 -6.43
N MET A 96 -2.97 -3.15 -7.41
CA MET A 96 -3.20 -2.05 -8.34
C MET A 96 -4.36 -2.35 -9.29
N TYR A 97 -4.50 -3.61 -9.70
CA TYR A 97 -5.67 -4.08 -10.44
C TYR A 97 -6.96 -3.88 -9.65
N ALA A 98 -7.01 -4.35 -8.40
CA ALA A 98 -8.17 -4.21 -7.54
C ALA A 98 -8.54 -2.74 -7.31
N CYS A 99 -7.54 -1.87 -7.11
CA CYS A 99 -7.76 -0.44 -7.02
C CYS A 99 -8.42 0.14 -8.27
N VAL A 100 -7.94 -0.21 -9.46
CA VAL A 100 -8.49 0.29 -10.73
C VAL A 100 -9.89 -0.28 -10.99
N LYS A 101 -10.10 -1.59 -10.77
CA LYS A 101 -11.37 -2.29 -10.95
C LYS A 101 -12.48 -1.69 -10.07
N ASN A 102 -12.18 -1.42 -8.80
CA ASN A 102 -13.17 -0.93 -7.83
C ASN A 102 -13.21 0.61 -7.73
N ASN A 103 -12.42 1.32 -8.53
CA ASN A 103 -12.21 2.76 -8.42
C ASN A 103 -11.78 3.20 -7.01
N THR A 104 -11.02 2.36 -6.32
CA THR A 104 -10.44 2.69 -5.02
C THR A 104 -9.27 3.64 -5.23
N PRO A 105 -9.32 4.87 -4.68
CA PRO A 105 -8.26 5.84 -4.88
C PRO A 105 -6.98 5.35 -4.21
N TYR A 106 -5.85 5.63 -4.85
CA TYR A 106 -4.53 5.38 -4.29
C TYR A 106 -3.64 6.61 -4.44
N VAL A 107 -2.75 6.79 -3.46
CA VAL A 107 -1.72 7.84 -3.47
C VAL A 107 -0.36 7.15 -3.41
N LEU A 108 0.41 7.25 -4.50
CA LEU A 108 1.77 6.74 -4.58
C LEU A 108 2.74 7.91 -4.42
N THR A 109 3.48 7.93 -3.32
CA THR A 109 4.46 9.00 -3.06
C THR A 109 5.85 8.59 -3.53
N GLY A 110 6.58 9.56 -4.09
CA GLY A 110 7.95 9.36 -4.52
C GLY A 110 8.92 9.25 -3.35
N SER A 111 10.05 8.61 -3.57
CA SER A 111 11.15 8.48 -2.61
C SER A 111 12.50 8.60 -3.34
N ILE A 112 13.53 9.00 -2.61
CA ILE A 112 14.90 9.15 -3.15
C ILE A 112 15.51 7.84 -3.67
N ARG A 113 14.87 6.70 -3.41
CA ARG A 113 15.32 5.35 -3.82
C ARG A 113 14.56 4.79 -5.03
N ASP A 114 13.64 5.55 -5.61
CA ASP A 114 12.73 5.00 -6.60
C ASP A 114 13.42 4.73 -7.94
N ASP A 115 13.30 3.49 -8.42
CA ASP A 115 13.58 3.14 -9.81
C ASP A 115 12.42 3.59 -10.71
N GLY A 116 12.73 4.22 -11.85
CA GLY A 116 11.72 4.74 -12.78
C GLY A 116 11.47 6.24 -12.57
N PRO A 117 10.45 6.64 -11.78
CA PRO A 117 9.38 5.86 -11.16
C PRO A 117 8.25 5.47 -12.13
N LEU A 118 7.25 4.72 -11.64
CA LEU A 118 5.99 4.53 -12.34
C LEU A 118 5.27 5.87 -12.59
N VAL A 119 4.64 5.99 -13.76
CA VAL A 119 3.75 7.11 -14.08
C VAL A 119 2.60 7.17 -13.07
N GLY A 120 2.37 8.36 -12.53
CA GLY A 120 1.39 8.60 -11.45
C GLY A 120 1.99 8.67 -10.05
N VAL A 121 3.27 8.32 -9.86
CA VAL A 121 3.99 8.58 -8.60
C VAL A 121 4.22 10.08 -8.42
N ILE A 122 3.90 10.58 -7.23
CA ILE A 122 4.00 12.01 -6.87
C ILE A 122 5.36 12.30 -6.24
N ASN A 123 6.27 12.88 -7.02
CA ASN A 123 7.64 13.21 -6.55
C ASN A 123 7.71 14.53 -5.75
N ASP A 124 6.74 15.42 -5.90
CA ASP A 124 6.63 16.63 -5.10
C ASP A 124 6.05 16.29 -3.72
N MET A 125 6.89 16.31 -2.69
CA MET A 125 6.52 15.87 -1.33
C MET A 125 5.46 16.73 -0.67
N SER A 126 5.37 18.02 -1.03
CA SER A 126 4.30 18.88 -0.52
C SER A 126 2.98 18.48 -1.16
N LYS A 127 2.96 18.28 -2.49
CA LYS A 127 1.76 17.77 -3.19
C LYS A 127 1.37 16.38 -2.72
N ALA A 128 2.33 15.48 -2.48
CA ALA A 128 2.07 14.14 -1.98
C ALA A 128 1.35 14.19 -0.62
N GLN A 129 1.83 15.03 0.31
CA GLN A 129 1.17 15.23 1.60
C GLN A 129 -0.23 15.84 1.46
N ASP A 130 -0.42 16.80 0.56
CA ASP A 130 -1.74 17.40 0.32
C ASP A 130 -2.73 16.38 -0.28
N GLU A 131 -2.30 15.53 -1.22
CA GLU A 131 -3.10 14.43 -1.75
C GLU A 131 -3.47 13.42 -0.65
N MET A 132 -2.50 13.00 0.17
CA MET A 132 -2.77 12.13 1.32
C MET A 132 -3.79 12.79 2.28
N ARG A 133 -3.65 14.09 2.57
CA ARG A 133 -4.52 14.83 3.49
C ARG A 133 -5.97 14.88 3.03
N LYS A 134 -6.23 14.84 1.71
CA LYS A 134 -7.60 14.75 1.18
C LYS A 134 -8.34 13.50 1.66
N HIS A 135 -7.61 12.42 1.94
CA HIS A 135 -8.18 11.16 2.43
C HIS A 135 -8.11 11.08 3.96
N THR A 136 -7.00 11.45 4.60
CA THR A 136 -6.87 11.33 6.07
C THR A 136 -7.93 12.14 6.83
N LYS A 137 -8.35 13.30 6.30
CA LYS A 137 -9.46 14.09 6.90
C LYS A 137 -10.80 13.37 6.94
N LYS A 138 -10.99 12.32 6.12
CA LYS A 138 -12.20 11.49 6.07
C LYS A 138 -12.04 10.19 6.85
N ALA A 139 -10.84 9.86 7.31
CA ALA A 139 -10.53 8.57 7.90
C ALA A 139 -11.33 8.31 9.17
N THR A 140 -11.84 7.09 9.30
CA THR A 140 -12.37 6.54 10.55
C THR A 140 -11.43 5.51 11.15
N THR A 141 -10.59 4.93 10.30
CA THR A 141 -9.62 3.90 10.63
C THR A 141 -8.47 3.99 9.65
N VAL A 142 -7.23 3.88 10.14
CA VAL A 142 -6.02 3.77 9.33
C VAL A 142 -5.31 2.48 9.73
N ILE A 143 -4.93 1.67 8.75
CA ILE A 143 -4.19 0.42 8.97
C ILE A 143 -2.86 0.52 8.22
N CYS A 144 -1.77 0.47 8.97
CA CYS A 144 -0.42 0.65 8.46
C CYS A 144 0.34 -0.67 8.52
N LEU A 145 0.93 -1.10 7.40
CA LEU A 145 1.60 -2.39 7.24
C LEU A 145 3.04 -2.23 6.76
N ALA A 146 4.02 -2.59 7.59
CA ALA A 146 5.44 -2.74 7.23
C ALA A 146 6.06 -1.53 6.49
N THR A 147 5.74 -0.30 6.91
CA THR A 147 6.24 0.92 6.26
C THR A 147 6.44 2.06 7.24
N GLN A 148 7.61 2.14 7.86
CA GLN A 148 7.88 3.19 8.85
C GLN A 148 7.63 4.62 8.32
N LEU A 149 8.15 4.94 7.14
CA LEU A 149 8.06 6.29 6.57
C LEU A 149 6.61 6.70 6.31
N HIS A 150 5.85 5.88 5.59
CA HIS A 150 4.46 6.22 5.25
C HIS A 150 3.54 6.15 6.47
N THR A 151 3.80 5.23 7.40
CA THR A 151 3.05 5.11 8.66
C THR A 151 3.14 6.41 9.46
N ILE A 152 4.35 6.91 9.65
CA ILE A 152 4.61 8.15 10.39
C ILE A 152 4.01 9.34 9.65
N ALA A 153 4.24 9.46 8.33
CA ALA A 153 3.70 10.57 7.54
C ALA A 153 2.17 10.58 7.61
N THR A 154 1.52 9.42 7.50
CA THR A 154 0.06 9.30 7.60
C THR A 154 -0.43 9.67 9.00
N GLY A 155 0.23 9.18 10.05
CA GLY A 155 -0.10 9.54 11.44
C GLY A 155 -0.09 11.06 11.66
N ASN A 156 0.96 11.75 11.20
CA ASN A 156 1.07 13.21 11.29
C ASN A 156 -0.05 13.96 10.54
N LEU A 157 -0.60 13.38 9.48
CA LEU A 157 -1.67 13.97 8.68
C LEU A 157 -3.07 13.60 9.15
N THR A 158 -3.20 12.69 10.12
CA THR A 158 -4.47 12.13 10.55
C THR A 158 -4.99 12.87 11.79
N PRO A 159 -6.20 13.46 11.74
CA PRO A 159 -6.85 14.03 12.92
C PRO A 159 -7.10 12.94 13.99
N SER A 160 -7.10 13.32 15.27
CA SER A 160 -7.43 12.38 16.36
C SER A 160 -8.91 11.96 16.39
N TYR A 161 -9.79 12.74 15.77
CA TYR A 161 -11.20 12.44 15.66
C TYR A 161 -11.77 12.92 14.33
N THR A 162 -12.91 12.37 13.96
CA THR A 162 -13.75 12.83 12.85
C THR A 162 -15.17 13.07 13.33
N VAL A 163 -15.91 13.94 12.64
CA VAL A 163 -17.31 14.22 12.94
C VAL A 163 -18.16 13.60 11.85
N ILE A 164 -18.97 12.60 12.22
CA ILE A 164 -19.88 11.90 11.32
C ILE A 164 -21.29 12.05 11.88
N ASP A 165 -22.21 12.56 11.06
CA ASP A 165 -23.61 12.80 11.45
C ASP A 165 -23.76 13.61 12.76
N GLY A 166 -22.89 14.62 12.93
CA GLY A 166 -22.85 15.47 14.11
C GLY A 166 -22.24 14.82 15.36
N LYS A 167 -21.79 13.56 15.29
CA LYS A 167 -21.15 12.86 16.41
C LYS A 167 -19.64 12.82 16.24
N VAL A 168 -18.94 13.19 17.31
CA VAL A 168 -17.49 13.03 17.41
C VAL A 168 -17.18 11.54 17.55
N ARG A 169 -16.36 11.02 16.64
CA ARG A 169 -15.85 9.65 16.67
C ARG A 169 -14.32 9.69 16.61
N PRO A 170 -13.64 8.91 17.45
CA PRO A 170 -12.19 8.80 17.36
C PRO A 170 -11.70 8.11 16.07
N VAL A 171 -10.48 8.44 15.63
CA VAL A 171 -9.85 7.82 14.46
C VAL A 171 -8.85 6.76 14.92
N PHE A 172 -9.24 5.50 14.76
CA PHE A 172 -8.40 4.38 15.16
C PHE A 172 -7.24 4.16 14.19
N ILE A 173 -6.03 4.02 14.72
CA ILE A 173 -4.85 3.75 13.91
C ILE A 173 -4.24 2.43 14.37
N TYR A 174 -4.11 1.48 13.45
CA TYR A 174 -3.47 0.19 13.69
C TYR A 174 -2.17 0.13 12.91
N ALA A 175 -1.05 -0.16 13.58
CA ALA A 175 0.24 -0.31 12.92
C ALA A 175 0.79 -1.71 13.15
N VAL A 176 1.11 -2.40 12.07
CA VAL A 176 1.64 -3.77 12.08
C VAL A 176 3.01 -3.77 11.42
N ASP A 177 4.03 -4.16 12.19
CA ASP A 177 5.41 -4.28 11.72
C ASP A 177 6.11 -5.37 12.53
N ILE A 178 7.13 -6.00 11.95
CA ILE A 178 7.96 -6.98 12.68
C ILE A 178 8.93 -6.27 13.64
N SER A 179 9.25 -5.00 13.34
CA SER A 179 10.15 -4.18 14.14
C SER A 179 9.37 -3.37 15.17
N GLU A 180 9.55 -3.71 16.44
CA GLU A 180 9.01 -2.91 17.55
C GLU A 180 9.52 -1.46 17.52
N PHE A 181 10.77 -1.25 17.09
CA PHE A 181 11.35 0.08 16.98
C PHE A 181 10.57 1.00 16.03
N VAL A 182 10.10 0.46 14.90
CA VAL A 182 9.26 1.19 13.94
C VAL A 182 7.95 1.62 14.58
N LEU A 183 7.33 0.73 15.34
CA LEU A 183 6.04 0.94 15.97
C LEU A 183 6.09 1.97 17.11
N ASN A 184 7.16 1.94 17.92
CA ASN A 184 7.36 2.91 18.99
C ASN A 184 7.46 4.35 18.46
N LYS A 185 8.09 4.56 17.30
CA LYS A 185 8.21 5.90 16.69
C LYS A 185 6.88 6.55 16.34
N LEU A 186 5.84 5.77 16.04
CA LEU A 186 4.52 6.31 15.77
C LEU A 186 3.84 6.77 17.08
N ARG A 187 3.92 5.95 18.12
CA ARG A 187 3.36 6.26 19.45
C ARG A 187 4.01 7.51 20.05
N ASP A 188 5.33 7.63 19.91
CA ASP A 188 6.11 8.75 20.45
C ASP A 188 5.82 10.09 19.77
N ARG A 189 5.15 10.09 18.61
CA ARG A 189 4.79 11.30 17.84
C ARG A 189 3.38 11.82 18.11
N GLY A 190 2.80 11.46 19.27
CA GLY A 190 1.55 12.06 19.75
C GLY A 190 0.30 11.55 19.05
N THR A 191 0.39 10.43 18.33
CA THR A 191 -0.79 9.78 17.76
C THR A 191 -1.48 8.97 18.88
N LEU A 192 -2.41 9.61 19.58
CA LEU A 192 -2.97 9.15 20.85
C LEU A 192 -3.77 7.84 20.78
N GLU A 193 -4.23 7.44 19.59
CA GLU A 193 -5.12 6.27 19.39
C GLU A 193 -4.48 5.14 18.56
N VAL A 194 -3.16 5.04 18.62
CA VAL A 194 -2.43 3.99 17.92
C VAL A 194 -2.43 2.69 18.72
N THR A 195 -2.91 1.64 18.09
CA THR A 195 -2.69 0.26 18.52
C THR A 195 -1.58 -0.35 17.68
N THR A 196 -0.47 -0.72 18.32
CA THR A 196 0.68 -1.35 17.65
C THR A 196 0.62 -2.87 17.79
N ILE A 197 0.90 -3.59 16.71
CA ILE A 197 0.92 -5.06 16.66
C ILE A 197 2.29 -5.49 16.11
N VAL A 198 3.13 -6.05 16.98
CA VAL A 198 4.44 -6.59 16.56
C VAL A 198 4.20 -7.97 15.93
N SER A 199 4.21 -8.06 14.61
CA SER A 199 3.93 -9.31 13.90
C SER A 199 4.38 -9.28 12.44
N ASN A 200 4.49 -10.46 11.84
CA ASN A 200 4.61 -10.58 10.39
C ASN A 200 3.28 -10.15 9.74
N ILE A 201 3.34 -9.21 8.80
CA ILE A 201 2.16 -8.70 8.11
C ILE A 201 1.46 -9.74 7.22
N HIS A 202 2.18 -10.77 6.75
CA HIS A 202 1.59 -11.85 5.95
C HIS A 202 0.63 -12.68 6.81
N ASP A 203 1.06 -13.09 7.99
CA ASP A 203 0.23 -13.82 8.96
C ASP A 203 -0.94 -12.98 9.44
N PHE A 204 -0.70 -11.68 9.69
CA PHE A 204 -1.75 -10.74 10.06
C PHE A 204 -2.83 -10.66 8.97
N LEU A 205 -2.45 -10.44 7.72
CA LEU A 205 -3.37 -10.33 6.60
C LEU A 205 -4.15 -11.62 6.39
N PHE A 206 -3.47 -12.77 6.40
CA PHE A 206 -4.12 -14.07 6.28
C PHE A 206 -5.20 -14.28 7.36
N LYS A 207 -4.85 -14.02 8.63
CA LYS A 207 -5.78 -14.15 9.76
C LYS A 207 -6.90 -13.13 9.73
N LEU A 208 -6.65 -11.93 9.21
CA LEU A 208 -7.67 -10.91 9.07
C LEU A 208 -8.69 -11.33 8.01
N THR A 209 -8.23 -11.72 6.82
CA THR A 209 -9.12 -12.13 5.73
C THR A 209 -9.91 -13.39 6.03
N SER A 210 -9.40 -14.31 6.86
CA SER A 210 -10.17 -15.48 7.28
C SER A 210 -11.32 -15.16 8.25
N LYS A 211 -11.36 -13.94 8.79
CA LYS A 211 -12.39 -13.45 9.71
C LYS A 211 -13.32 -12.40 9.10
N LEU A 212 -13.02 -11.92 7.89
CA LEU A 212 -13.82 -10.95 7.13
C LEU A 212 -14.77 -11.67 6.17
#